data_AF-A0ABD4BB65-F1
#
_entry.id   AF-A0ABD4BB65-F1
#
_cell.length_a   1.000
_cell.length_b   1.000
_cell.length_c   1.000
_cell.angle_alpha   90.00
_cell.angle_beta   90.00
_cell.angle_gamma   90.00
#
_symmetry.space_group_name_H-M   'P 1'
#
loop_
_entity.id
_entity.type
_entity.pdbx_description
1 polymer ?
#
loop_
_entity_poly.entity_id
_entity_poly.type
_entity_poly.pdbx_seq_one_letter_code
_entity_poly.pdbx_strand_id
1 'polypeptide(L)'
;MSALPYAWARAQRILLRETDEGVLLIVCDATPGWAINEARRQFGPARLEQVGTHQLEGLLAAAYADTGSAAAVVGAAENDADLNRLMQDIPEITDLLDAQDGAPVIRMINALLTQAARDEASDIHIEPYESHSVVRYRVDGSLRDVVSPRKALHGSLVSRIKIMAQLDIAEKRLPQDGRIALRVAGRPIDIRVSTVPTGHGERVVMRLLDKQAGRLRLETLGMAPDVLTRLDNLIRQPHGIVLVTGPTGSGKTTSLYAALARLDASTSNILTVEDPVEYDLPGISQIQVNSKIDMTFALALRAILRQDPDIIMIGEIRDLETAQIAVQASLTGHLVLATLHTNDSVSAINRLVDMGVEPFLLASSLLGVLAQRLVRRLCPQCRQPDPTASGCWRPQGCERCSGTGYSGRTGIHELFCIDDEVRSLIHQGADMQALMGAARNAGMVSMREDGQRWVRDGTTAPEEIIRVTRDA
;
A
#
# COMPACT_ATOMS: atom_id res chain seq x y z
N MET A 1 -9.32 40.58 9.94
CA MET A 1 -8.40 40.52 8.79
C MET A 1 -9.19 40.10 7.57
N SER A 2 -9.62 41.07 6.77
CA SER A 2 -10.21 40.79 5.47
C SER A 2 -9.10 40.50 4.47
N ALA A 3 -8.78 39.22 4.24
CA ALA A 3 -7.82 38.80 3.22
C ALA A 3 -8.55 38.40 1.94
N LEU A 4 -7.88 38.57 0.80
CA LEU A 4 -8.33 37.97 -0.46
C LEU A 4 -8.20 36.43 -0.38
N PRO A 5 -9.03 35.65 -1.06
CA PRO A 5 -8.80 34.20 -1.14
C PRO A 5 -7.45 33.89 -1.79
N TYR A 6 -6.61 33.03 -1.18
CA TYR A 6 -5.24 32.75 -1.67
C TYR A 6 -5.19 32.35 -3.15
N ALA A 7 -6.10 31.48 -3.60
CA ALA A 7 -6.15 31.04 -4.99
C ALA A 7 -6.40 32.22 -5.95
N TRP A 8 -7.25 33.17 -5.55
CA TRP A 8 -7.53 34.38 -6.31
C TRP A 8 -6.36 35.37 -6.25
N ALA A 9 -5.82 35.63 -5.06
CA ALA A 9 -4.65 36.49 -4.83
C ALA A 9 -3.41 36.04 -5.63
N ARG A 10 -3.17 34.72 -5.67
CA ARG A 10 -2.08 34.11 -6.44
C ARG A 10 -2.34 34.17 -7.95
N ALA A 11 -3.56 33.81 -8.39
CA ALA A 11 -3.90 33.82 -9.82
C ALA A 11 -3.84 35.23 -10.42
N GLN A 12 -4.30 36.22 -9.67
CA GLN A 12 -4.33 37.62 -10.11
C GLN A 12 -3.10 38.43 -9.72
N ARG A 13 -2.15 37.84 -8.98
CA ARG A 13 -0.91 38.48 -8.52
C ARG A 13 -1.19 39.77 -7.76
N ILE A 14 -2.00 39.68 -6.71
CA ILE A 14 -2.37 40.83 -5.87
C ILE A 14 -2.47 40.41 -4.41
N LEU A 15 -1.90 41.20 -3.52
CA LEU A 15 -1.96 40.99 -2.08
C LEU A 15 -2.64 42.20 -1.41
N LEU A 16 -3.60 41.93 -0.54
CA LEU A 16 -4.26 42.96 0.27
C LEU A 16 -3.66 42.95 1.68
N ARG A 17 -3.30 44.14 2.18
CA ARG A 17 -2.91 44.38 3.57
C ARG A 17 -3.74 45.52 4.16
N GLU A 18 -4.25 45.32 5.36
CA GLU A 18 -4.79 46.39 6.18
C GLU A 18 -3.62 47.06 6.92
N THR A 19 -3.54 48.38 6.83
CA THR A 19 -2.59 49.20 7.60
C THR A 19 -3.37 50.23 8.43
N ASP A 20 -2.71 50.87 9.40
CA ASP A 20 -3.30 51.96 10.20
C ASP A 20 -3.80 53.14 9.35
N GLU A 21 -3.36 53.17 8.09
CA GLU A 21 -3.54 54.21 7.11
C GLU A 21 -4.54 53.83 5.99
N GLY A 22 -5.17 52.66 6.10
CA GLY A 22 -6.21 52.14 5.20
C GLY A 22 -5.85 50.82 4.52
N VAL A 23 -6.47 50.53 3.37
CA VAL A 23 -6.21 49.31 2.60
C VAL A 23 -5.08 49.54 1.60
N LEU A 24 -4.09 48.63 1.61
CA LEU A 24 -2.97 48.60 0.70
C LEU A 24 -3.06 47.37 -0.22
N LEU A 25 -2.99 47.59 -1.53
CA LEU A 25 -2.86 46.52 -2.53
C LEU A 25 -1.43 46.50 -3.07
N ILE A 26 -0.74 45.40 -2.83
CA ILE A 26 0.61 45.15 -3.36
C ILE A 26 0.46 44.36 -4.65
N VAL A 27 1.01 44.89 -5.74
CA VAL A 27 0.85 44.40 -7.12
C VAL A 27 2.20 44.31 -7.84
N CYS A 28 2.29 43.54 -8.92
CA CYS A 28 3.43 43.56 -9.84
C CYS A 28 2.99 43.92 -11.27
N ASP A 29 3.96 44.08 -12.19
CA ASP A 29 3.72 44.43 -13.59
C ASP A 29 2.76 43.48 -14.33
N ALA A 30 2.68 42.23 -13.85
CA ALA A 30 1.84 41.19 -14.44
C ALA A 30 0.46 41.08 -13.78
N THR A 31 0.07 42.05 -12.95
CA THR A 31 -1.24 42.14 -12.29
C THR A 31 -2.27 42.73 -13.25
N PRO A 32 -3.37 42.03 -13.55
CA PRO A 32 -4.39 42.58 -14.43
C PRO A 32 -5.09 43.79 -13.81
N GLY A 33 -5.26 44.87 -14.58
CA GLY A 33 -5.92 46.09 -14.09
C GLY A 33 -7.36 45.88 -13.60
N TRP A 34 -8.08 44.90 -14.15
CA TRP A 34 -9.42 44.55 -13.69
C TRP A 34 -9.41 43.93 -12.28
N ALA A 35 -8.36 43.20 -11.89
CA ALA A 35 -8.25 42.60 -10.57
C ALA A 35 -8.04 43.65 -9.49
N ILE A 36 -7.31 44.73 -9.82
CA ILE A 36 -7.16 45.90 -8.94
C ILE A 36 -8.51 46.58 -8.72
N ASN A 37 -9.30 46.75 -9.78
CA ASN A 37 -10.63 47.34 -9.70
C ASN A 37 -11.59 46.46 -8.89
N GLU A 38 -11.52 45.14 -9.04
CA GLU A 38 -12.35 44.20 -8.28
C GLU A 38 -11.99 44.23 -6.78
N ALA A 39 -10.70 44.27 -6.44
CA ALA A 39 -10.26 44.42 -5.06
C ALA A 39 -10.74 45.76 -4.46
N ARG A 40 -10.68 46.86 -5.21
CA ARG A 40 -11.21 48.17 -4.76
C ARG A 40 -12.74 48.19 -4.61
N ARG A 41 -13.46 47.47 -5.48
CA ARG A 41 -14.92 47.32 -5.38
C ARG A 41 -15.32 46.63 -4.08
N GLN A 42 -14.56 45.61 -3.68
CA GLN A 42 -14.86 44.79 -2.51
C GLN A 42 -14.37 45.42 -1.19
N PHE A 43 -13.19 46.06 -1.18
CA PHE A 43 -12.53 46.52 0.06
C PHE A 43 -12.40 48.05 0.15
N GLY A 44 -12.94 48.80 -0.80
CA GLY A 44 -12.93 50.26 -0.81
C GLY A 44 -11.67 50.88 -1.44
N PRO A 45 -11.50 52.22 -1.32
CA PRO A 45 -10.34 52.91 -1.87
C PRO A 45 -9.04 52.38 -1.29
N ALA A 46 -8.21 51.79 -2.14
CA ALA A 46 -6.94 51.19 -1.74
C ALA A 46 -5.74 51.84 -2.44
N ARG A 47 -4.68 52.07 -1.67
CA ARG A 47 -3.39 52.52 -2.20
C ARG A 47 -2.71 51.37 -2.92
N LEU A 48 -1.93 51.70 -3.94
CA LEU A 48 -1.19 50.70 -4.71
C LEU A 48 0.29 50.81 -4.39
N GLU A 49 0.91 49.67 -4.11
CA GLU A 49 2.36 49.52 -4.04
C GLU A 49 2.80 48.54 -5.11
N GLN A 50 3.72 48.98 -5.97
CA GLN A 50 4.24 48.15 -7.05
C GLN A 50 5.58 47.55 -6.65
N VAL A 51 5.67 46.22 -6.72
CA VAL A 51 6.87 45.44 -6.38
C VAL A 51 7.23 44.50 -7.52
N GLY A 52 8.47 43.98 -7.50
CA GLY A 52 8.87 42.95 -8.46
C GLY A 52 8.09 41.64 -8.27
N THR A 53 7.86 40.90 -9.35
CA THR A 53 7.10 39.63 -9.32
C THR A 53 7.60 38.65 -8.26
N HIS A 54 8.93 38.47 -8.16
CA HIS A 54 9.53 37.57 -7.16
C HIS A 54 9.32 38.06 -5.72
N GLN A 55 9.31 39.38 -5.50
CA GLN A 55 9.05 39.97 -4.20
C GLN A 55 7.57 39.78 -3.81
N LEU A 56 6.65 39.96 -4.76
CA LEU A 56 5.22 39.71 -4.54
C LEU A 56 4.93 38.24 -4.20
N GLU A 57 5.56 37.30 -4.89
CA GLU A 57 5.43 35.87 -4.61
C GLU A 57 5.88 35.53 -3.18
N GLY A 58 7.00 36.10 -2.73
CA GLY A 58 7.46 35.97 -1.34
C GLY A 58 6.50 36.57 -0.32
N LEU A 59 5.93 37.76 -0.61
CA LEU A 59 4.96 38.42 0.25
C LEU A 59 3.62 37.65 0.32
N LEU A 60 3.17 37.09 -0.80
CA LEU A 60 1.99 36.21 -0.85
C LEU A 60 2.24 34.93 -0.04
N ALA A 61 3.40 34.28 -0.22
CA ALA A 61 3.74 33.09 0.56
C ALA A 61 3.75 33.37 2.07
N ALA A 62 4.34 34.49 2.50
CA ALA A 62 4.40 34.87 3.91
C ALA A 62 3.02 35.27 4.47
N ALA A 63 2.22 36.03 3.73
CA ALA A 63 0.91 36.50 4.20
C ALA A 63 -0.13 35.37 4.35
N TYR A 64 -0.03 34.33 3.52
CA TYR A 64 -0.94 33.18 3.56
C TYR A 64 -0.36 31.95 4.26
N ALA A 65 0.88 32.03 4.77
CA ALA A 65 1.48 30.98 5.58
C ALA A 65 0.68 30.71 6.86
N ASP A 66 0.04 31.74 7.42
CA ASP A 66 -0.70 31.67 8.70
C ASP A 66 -2.21 31.43 8.52
N THR A 67 -2.76 31.65 7.31
CA THR A 67 -4.20 31.50 7.02
C THR A 67 -4.57 30.25 6.22
N GLY A 68 -3.59 29.44 5.79
CA GLY A 68 -3.84 28.04 5.45
C GLY A 68 -2.98 27.49 4.32
N SER A 69 -2.03 26.61 4.67
CA SER A 69 -1.59 25.47 3.84
C SER A 69 -0.40 24.77 4.50
N ALA A 70 -0.58 23.49 4.85
CA ALA A 70 0.45 22.51 5.23
C ALA A 70 1.29 22.78 6.51
N ALA A 71 1.82 23.98 6.76
CA ALA A 71 2.73 24.24 7.86
C ALA A 71 2.06 24.11 9.25
N ALA A 72 0.84 24.64 9.41
CA ALA A 72 0.09 24.51 10.67
C ALA A 72 -0.35 23.06 10.96
N VAL A 73 -0.53 22.23 9.92
CA VAL A 73 -0.86 20.80 10.08
C VAL A 73 0.38 19.98 10.43
N VAL A 74 1.57 20.42 9.96
CA VAL A 74 2.84 19.80 10.33
C VAL A 74 3.15 19.99 11.82
N GLY A 75 2.82 21.15 12.39
CA GLY A 75 2.98 21.45 13.82
C GLY A 75 1.92 20.79 14.73
N ALA A 76 0.66 20.67 14.27
CA ALA A 76 -0.41 20.02 15.06
C ALA A 76 -0.34 18.48 15.07
N ALA A 77 0.48 17.88 14.21
CA ALA A 77 0.72 16.43 14.15
C ALA A 77 1.98 16.00 14.94
N GLU A 78 2.53 16.86 15.78
CA GLU A 78 3.75 16.57 16.55
C GLU A 78 3.50 15.64 17.75
N ASN A 79 2.24 15.47 18.22
CA ASN A 79 1.88 14.55 19.32
C ASN A 79 0.48 13.91 19.17
N ASP A 80 0.31 12.66 19.63
CA ASP A 80 -0.99 11.96 19.72
C ASP A 80 -2.05 12.74 20.52
N ALA A 81 -1.60 13.56 21.48
CA ALA A 81 -2.46 14.42 22.29
C ALA A 81 -3.15 15.54 21.48
N ASP A 82 -2.49 16.05 20.44
CA ASP A 82 -3.03 17.17 19.64
C ASP A 82 -4.04 16.70 18.60
N LEU A 83 -3.89 15.47 18.07
CA LEU A 83 -4.92 14.85 17.22
C LEU A 83 -6.21 14.57 18.00
N ASN A 84 -6.09 14.05 19.23
CA ASN A 84 -7.26 13.82 20.10
C ASN A 84 -7.98 15.12 20.46
N ARG A 85 -7.24 16.19 20.80
CA ARG A 85 -7.82 17.52 21.05
C ARG A 85 -8.57 18.04 19.82
N LEU A 86 -7.93 17.99 18.64
CA LEU A 86 -8.52 18.46 17.38
C LEU A 86 -9.83 17.72 17.04
N MET A 87 -9.98 16.46 17.45
CA MET A 87 -11.17 15.64 17.21
C MET A 87 -12.25 15.76 18.30
N GLN A 88 -11.89 16.22 19.50
CA GLN A 88 -12.82 16.38 20.63
C GLN A 88 -13.36 17.81 20.78
N ASP A 89 -12.58 18.82 20.36
CA ASP A 89 -12.88 20.25 20.54
C ASP A 89 -13.77 20.85 19.43
N ILE A 90 -14.31 20.02 18.54
CA ILE A 90 -15.25 20.49 17.51
C ILE A 90 -16.65 20.64 18.12
N PRO A 91 -17.25 21.85 18.07
CA PRO A 91 -18.64 22.06 18.46
C PRO A 91 -19.56 21.10 17.70
N GLU A 92 -20.59 20.59 18.37
CA GLU A 92 -21.66 19.87 17.68
C GLU A 92 -22.21 20.76 16.57
N ILE A 93 -22.11 20.30 15.32
CA ILE A 93 -22.63 21.02 14.15
C ILE A 93 -24.14 21.04 14.28
N THR A 94 -24.65 22.08 14.93
CA THR A 94 -26.03 22.50 14.91
C THR A 94 -26.18 23.40 13.68
N ASP A 95 -27.13 23.05 12.82
CA ASP A 95 -27.42 23.60 11.50
C ASP A 95 -26.55 23.17 10.30
N LEU A 96 -27.21 22.38 9.43
CA LEU A 96 -26.66 21.74 8.23
C LEU A 96 -26.60 22.67 7.00
N LEU A 97 -26.76 23.98 7.18
CA LEU A 97 -26.82 24.96 6.08
C LEU A 97 -25.66 25.98 6.07
N ASP A 98 -24.86 26.07 7.14
CA ASP A 98 -23.76 27.06 7.25
C ASP A 98 -22.34 26.47 7.13
N ALA A 99 -22.19 25.18 6.81
CA ALA A 99 -20.88 24.58 6.59
C ALA A 99 -20.34 24.84 5.17
N GLN A 100 -20.30 26.11 4.75
CA GLN A 100 -19.62 26.49 3.49
C GLN A 100 -18.10 26.27 3.56
N ASP A 101 -17.50 26.12 4.75
CA ASP A 101 -16.04 26.06 4.85
C ASP A 101 -15.44 24.67 4.98
N GLY A 102 -16.18 23.62 5.41
CA GLY A 102 -15.69 22.23 5.52
C GLY A 102 -14.36 22.02 6.30
N ALA A 103 -13.79 23.09 6.84
CA ALA A 103 -12.38 23.23 7.15
C ALA A 103 -11.95 22.32 8.31
N PRO A 104 -12.75 22.11 9.37
CA PRO A 104 -12.35 21.23 10.46
C PRO A 104 -12.29 19.75 10.05
N VAL A 105 -13.26 19.27 9.26
CA VAL A 105 -13.28 17.88 8.77
C VAL A 105 -12.16 17.65 7.76
N ILE A 106 -11.89 18.63 6.89
CA ILE A 106 -10.75 18.59 5.97
C ILE A 106 -9.43 18.50 6.75
N ARG A 107 -9.25 19.32 7.79
CA ARG A 107 -8.06 19.28 8.65
C ARG A 107 -7.90 17.93 9.33
N MET A 108 -8.98 17.33 9.86
CA MET A 108 -8.92 15.99 10.45
C MET A 108 -8.46 14.93 9.46
N ILE A 109 -9.06 14.86 8.27
CA ILE A 109 -8.69 13.85 7.29
C ILE A 109 -7.24 14.03 6.85
N ASN A 110 -6.79 15.27 6.63
CA ASN A 110 -5.39 15.55 6.31
C ASN A 110 -4.45 15.15 7.46
N ALA A 111 -4.82 15.39 8.71
CA ALA A 111 -4.05 14.98 9.88
C ALA A 111 -3.98 13.45 9.99
N LEU A 112 -5.11 12.75 9.81
CA LEU A 112 -5.16 11.28 9.79
C LEU A 112 -4.27 10.71 8.68
N LEU A 113 -4.37 11.24 7.46
CA LEU A 113 -3.54 10.80 6.33
C LEU A 113 -2.05 11.08 6.57
N THR A 114 -1.71 12.23 7.15
CA THR A 114 -0.33 12.61 7.48
C THR A 114 0.25 11.69 8.55
N GLN A 115 -0.51 11.43 9.61
CA GLN A 115 -0.11 10.53 10.68
C GLN A 115 0.02 9.09 10.18
N ALA A 116 -0.92 8.60 9.38
CA ALA A 116 -0.86 7.27 8.78
C ALA A 116 0.39 7.10 7.88
N ALA A 117 0.76 8.12 7.11
CA ALA A 117 1.97 8.10 6.30
C ALA A 117 3.26 8.14 7.16
N ARG A 118 3.28 8.93 8.25
CA ARG A 118 4.40 8.97 9.21
C ARG A 118 4.58 7.63 9.91
N ASP A 119 3.48 6.99 10.27
CA ASP A 119 3.46 5.71 10.98
C ASP A 119 3.57 4.49 10.05
N GLU A 120 3.78 4.72 8.74
CA GLU A 120 3.88 3.68 7.71
C GLU A 120 2.68 2.70 7.73
N ALA A 121 1.48 3.23 7.96
CA ALA A 121 0.25 2.45 7.98
C ALA A 121 -0.14 1.98 6.57
N SER A 122 -0.46 0.70 6.45
CA SER A 122 -0.96 0.07 5.21
C SER A 122 -2.43 0.38 4.92
N ASP A 123 -3.26 0.43 5.95
CA ASP A 123 -4.69 0.74 5.83
C ASP A 123 -5.12 1.69 6.96
N ILE A 124 -6.06 2.60 6.66
CA ILE A 124 -6.83 3.38 7.63
C ILE A 124 -8.27 2.86 7.61
N HIS A 125 -8.78 2.49 8.78
CA HIS A 125 -10.15 2.05 8.97
C HIS A 125 -10.93 3.12 9.74
N ILE A 126 -12.11 3.49 9.25
CA ILE A 126 -13.04 4.40 9.94
C ILE A 126 -14.37 3.66 10.09
N GLU A 127 -14.75 3.42 11.33
CA GLU A 127 -15.77 2.43 11.68
C GLU A 127 -16.85 3.06 12.57
N PRO A 128 -18.12 3.00 12.15
CA PRO A 128 -19.23 3.43 12.99
C PRO A 128 -19.65 2.33 13.97
N TYR A 129 -19.77 2.69 15.25
CA TYR A 129 -20.47 1.91 16.27
C TYR A 129 -21.74 2.64 16.71
N GLU A 130 -22.48 2.05 17.65
CA GLU A 130 -23.73 2.61 18.18
C GLU A 130 -23.53 4.02 18.78
N SER A 131 -22.58 4.15 19.71
CA SER A 131 -22.35 5.38 20.48
C SER A 131 -21.18 6.23 19.99
N HIS A 132 -20.28 5.68 19.19
CA HIS A 132 -19.04 6.34 18.80
C HIS A 132 -18.56 5.89 17.41
N SER A 133 -17.54 6.57 16.89
CA SER A 133 -16.78 6.14 15.72
C SER A 133 -15.36 5.82 16.17
N VAL A 134 -14.73 4.83 15.55
CA VAL A 134 -13.33 4.49 15.80
C VAL A 134 -12.54 4.63 14.51
N VAL A 135 -11.36 5.25 14.61
CA VAL A 135 -10.35 5.23 13.54
C VAL A 135 -9.21 4.33 13.96
N ARG A 136 -8.86 3.36 13.11
CA ARG A 136 -7.79 2.39 13.35
C ARG A 136 -6.79 2.40 12.20
N TYR A 137 -5.51 2.26 12.51
CA TYR A 137 -4.48 2.02 11.48
C TYR A 137 -4.06 0.56 11.49
N ARG A 138 -3.80 0.02 10.31
CA ARG A 138 -3.07 -1.23 10.16
C ARG A 138 -1.59 -0.92 9.96
N VAL A 139 -0.80 -1.10 11.00
CA VAL A 139 0.66 -0.94 10.95
C VAL A 139 1.28 -2.33 11.13
N ASP A 140 2.16 -2.70 10.20
CA ASP A 140 2.83 -4.01 10.21
C ASP A 140 1.89 -5.23 10.35
N GLY A 141 0.70 -5.13 9.77
CA GLY A 141 -0.31 -6.19 9.78
C GLY A 141 -1.26 -6.16 10.98
N SER A 142 -0.92 -5.45 12.04
CA SER A 142 -1.74 -5.34 13.26
C SER A 142 -2.62 -4.09 13.24
N LEU A 143 -3.86 -4.23 13.71
CA LEU A 143 -4.77 -3.09 13.91
C LEU A 143 -4.48 -2.40 15.24
N ARG A 144 -4.47 -1.07 15.23
CA ARG A 144 -4.41 -0.24 16.44
C ARG A 144 -5.41 0.89 16.37
N ASP A 145 -6.05 1.17 17.50
CA ASP A 145 -6.95 2.31 17.64
C ASP A 145 -6.12 3.59 17.76
N VAL A 146 -6.46 4.59 16.96
CA VAL A 146 -5.74 5.86 16.90
C VAL A 146 -6.55 6.95 17.59
N VAL A 147 -7.84 7.00 17.29
CA VAL A 147 -8.74 8.02 17.81
C VAL A 147 -10.18 7.55 17.73
N SER A 148 -11.00 7.99 18.70
CA SER A 148 -12.42 7.67 18.78
C SER A 148 -13.28 8.93 18.65
N PRO A 149 -13.53 9.43 17.42
CA PRO A 149 -14.39 10.59 17.22
C PRO A 149 -15.83 10.37 17.70
N ARG A 150 -16.48 11.47 18.09
CA ARG A 150 -17.92 11.48 18.41
C ARG A 150 -18.73 10.99 17.22
N LYS A 151 -19.81 10.26 17.50
CA LYS A 151 -20.67 9.66 16.47
C LYS A 151 -21.18 10.68 15.45
N ALA A 152 -21.51 11.89 15.89
CA ALA A 152 -22.00 12.99 15.04
C ALA A 152 -21.02 13.37 13.91
N LEU A 153 -19.71 13.20 14.11
CA LEU A 153 -18.70 13.53 13.10
C LEU A 153 -18.54 12.46 12.02
N HIS A 154 -19.01 11.24 12.28
CA HIS A 154 -18.77 10.10 11.41
C HIS A 154 -19.31 10.33 9.98
N GLY A 155 -20.56 10.80 9.86
CA GLY A 155 -21.17 11.07 8.55
C GLY A 155 -20.40 12.11 7.74
N SER A 156 -19.88 13.15 8.40
CA SER A 156 -19.09 14.20 7.75
C SER A 156 -17.73 13.69 7.27
N LEU A 157 -17.08 12.81 8.04
CA LEU A 157 -15.84 12.14 7.63
C LEU A 157 -16.07 11.29 6.38
N VAL A 158 -17.11 10.45 6.38
CA VAL A 158 -17.47 9.61 5.23
C VAL A 158 -17.77 10.46 3.99
N SER A 159 -18.60 11.50 4.13
CA SER A 159 -18.96 12.41 3.03
C SER A 159 -17.72 13.08 2.42
N ARG A 160 -16.80 13.56 3.26
CA ARG A 160 -15.57 14.19 2.77
C ARG A 160 -14.66 13.20 2.04
N ILE A 161 -14.54 11.97 2.53
CA ILE A 161 -13.77 10.92 1.86
C ILE A 161 -14.40 10.56 0.52
N LYS A 162 -15.73 10.44 0.45
CA LYS A 162 -16.46 10.21 -0.80
C LYS A 162 -16.20 11.31 -1.83
N ILE A 163 -16.23 12.59 -1.42
CA ILE A 163 -15.86 13.71 -2.29
C ILE A 163 -14.44 13.56 -2.84
N MET A 164 -13.47 13.26 -1.97
CA MET A 164 -12.07 13.10 -2.38
C MET A 164 -11.88 11.94 -3.37
N ALA A 165 -12.65 10.87 -3.22
CA ALA A 165 -12.60 9.66 -4.05
C ALA A 165 -13.58 9.68 -5.24
N GLN A 166 -14.26 10.80 -5.49
CA GLN A 166 -15.27 10.96 -6.56
C GLN A 166 -16.42 9.94 -6.48
N LEU A 167 -16.88 9.64 -5.26
CA LEU A 167 -17.98 8.71 -4.98
C LEU A 167 -19.31 9.45 -4.79
N ASP A 168 -20.42 8.71 -4.94
CA ASP A 168 -21.76 9.25 -4.73
C ASP A 168 -22.04 9.41 -3.21
N ILE A 169 -22.21 10.65 -2.78
CA ILE A 169 -22.47 11.03 -1.39
C ILE A 169 -23.91 10.70 -0.97
N ALA A 170 -24.85 10.75 -1.92
CA ALA A 170 -26.26 10.49 -1.67
C ALA A 170 -26.53 8.99 -1.51
N GLU A 171 -25.81 8.14 -2.26
CA GLU A 171 -25.91 6.69 -2.10
C GLU A 171 -25.13 6.21 -0.87
N LYS A 172 -25.83 5.55 0.06
CA LYS A 172 -25.28 5.05 1.33
C LYS A 172 -25.63 3.58 1.59
N ARG A 173 -26.34 2.94 0.67
CA ARG A 173 -26.92 1.60 0.81
C ARG A 173 -26.17 0.55 0.00
N LEU A 174 -25.26 0.98 -0.88
CA LEU A 174 -24.44 0.12 -1.72
C LEU A 174 -22.96 0.33 -1.41
N PRO A 175 -22.13 -0.71 -1.50
CA PRO A 175 -20.68 -0.55 -1.49
C PRO A 175 -20.21 0.36 -2.63
N GLN A 176 -19.17 1.16 -2.37
CA GLN A 176 -18.55 2.00 -3.39
C GLN A 176 -17.03 2.01 -3.24
N ASP A 177 -16.33 1.98 -4.38
CA ASP A 177 -14.87 1.97 -4.45
C ASP A 177 -14.36 3.13 -5.29
N GLY A 178 -13.28 3.78 -4.85
CA GLY A 178 -12.68 4.92 -5.51
C GLY A 178 -11.18 5.03 -5.27
N ARG A 179 -10.56 6.04 -5.87
CA ARG A 179 -9.14 6.34 -5.69
C ARG A 179 -8.93 7.81 -5.37
N ILE A 180 -7.94 8.10 -4.53
CA ILE A 180 -7.49 9.44 -4.19
C ILE A 180 -5.99 9.51 -4.49
N ALA A 181 -5.59 10.44 -5.34
CA ALA A 181 -4.17 10.76 -5.54
C ALA A 181 -3.83 12.01 -4.73
N LEU A 182 -2.89 11.92 -3.81
CA LEU A 182 -2.43 13.07 -3.04
C LEU A 182 -0.91 13.05 -2.78
N ARG A 183 -0.39 14.18 -2.32
CA ARG A 183 0.97 14.28 -1.80
C ARG A 183 0.92 14.49 -0.30
N VAL A 184 1.54 13.59 0.47
CA VAL A 184 1.70 13.69 1.92
C VAL A 184 3.17 13.85 2.23
N ALA A 185 3.55 14.91 2.94
CA ALA A 185 4.95 15.20 3.29
C ALA A 185 5.91 15.13 2.07
N GLY A 186 5.46 15.62 0.91
CA GLY A 186 6.23 15.61 -0.35
C GLY A 186 6.20 14.30 -1.13
N ARG A 187 5.73 13.19 -0.54
CA ARG A 187 5.64 11.87 -1.19
C ARG A 187 4.29 11.69 -1.90
N PRO A 188 4.26 11.25 -3.18
CA PRO A 188 3.02 10.91 -3.86
C PRO A 188 2.46 9.59 -3.30
N ILE A 189 1.24 9.63 -2.78
CA ILE A 189 0.52 8.46 -2.26
C ILE A 189 -0.75 8.27 -3.09
N ASP A 190 -0.95 7.06 -3.59
CA ASP A 190 -2.24 6.61 -4.14
C ASP A 190 -3.04 5.97 -3.01
N ILE A 191 -4.30 6.34 -2.86
CA ILE A 191 -5.16 5.74 -1.85
C ILE A 191 -6.35 5.09 -2.52
N ARG A 192 -6.52 3.79 -2.28
CA ARG A 192 -7.76 3.09 -2.65
C ARG A 192 -8.76 3.21 -1.51
N VAL A 193 -9.96 3.65 -1.83
CA VAL A 193 -11.04 3.86 -0.86
C VAL A 193 -12.13 2.85 -1.14
N SER A 194 -12.60 2.18 -0.09
CA SER A 194 -13.79 1.35 -0.13
C SER A 194 -14.75 1.78 0.98
N THR A 195 -16.01 1.92 0.64
CA THR A 195 -17.10 2.26 1.57
C THR A 195 -18.14 1.14 1.54
N VAL A 196 -18.63 0.71 2.70
CA VAL A 196 -19.61 -0.38 2.82
C VAL A 196 -20.67 0.00 3.85
N PRO A 197 -21.98 -0.15 3.55
CA PRO A 197 -23.05 0.08 4.53
C PRO A 197 -22.98 -0.92 5.70
N THR A 198 -23.19 -0.43 6.91
CA THR A 198 -23.30 -1.24 8.14
C THR A 198 -24.48 -0.76 8.98
N GLY A 199 -24.81 -1.47 10.07
CA GLY A 199 -25.96 -1.16 10.93
C GLY A 199 -25.95 0.25 11.54
N HIS A 200 -24.77 0.87 11.71
CA HIS A 200 -24.63 2.19 12.33
C HIS A 200 -24.11 3.28 11.36
N GLY A 201 -24.07 3.01 10.06
CA GLY A 201 -23.52 3.94 9.06
C GLY A 201 -22.53 3.24 8.13
N GLU A 202 -21.77 4.01 7.36
CA GLU A 202 -20.83 3.45 6.39
C GLU A 202 -19.46 3.19 7.00
N ARG A 203 -18.96 1.98 6.86
CA ARG A 203 -17.57 1.66 7.15
C ARG A 203 -16.71 2.12 5.99
N VAL A 204 -15.59 2.78 6.28
CA VAL A 204 -14.62 3.22 5.28
C VAL A 204 -13.28 2.54 5.52
N VAL A 205 -12.66 2.04 4.45
CA VAL A 205 -11.27 1.56 4.45
C VAL A 205 -10.51 2.31 3.37
N MET A 206 -9.37 2.88 3.76
CA MET A 206 -8.44 3.56 2.87
C MET A 206 -7.11 2.81 2.88
N ARG A 207 -6.73 2.19 1.77
CA ARG A 207 -5.44 1.52 1.60
C ARG A 207 -4.43 2.49 1.00
N LEU A 208 -3.33 2.72 1.71
CA LEU A 208 -2.28 3.64 1.30
C LEU A 208 -1.25 2.87 0.46
N LEU A 209 -1.06 3.31 -0.77
CA LEU A 209 -0.10 2.75 -1.72
C LEU A 209 1.00 3.79 -1.97
N ASP A 210 2.21 3.48 -1.53
CA ASP A 210 3.39 4.30 -1.82
C ASP A 210 3.87 4.03 -3.25
N LYS A 211 3.77 5.04 -4.13
CA LYS A 211 4.23 4.93 -5.53
C LYS A 211 5.75 4.73 -5.64
N GLN A 212 6.53 5.00 -4.60
CA GLN A 212 7.98 4.78 -4.60
C GLN A 212 8.39 3.36 -4.22
N ALA A 213 7.45 2.51 -3.79
CA ALA A 213 7.71 1.09 -3.58
C ALA A 213 8.10 0.34 -4.88
N GLY A 214 8.00 0.96 -6.07
CA GLY A 214 8.49 0.39 -7.34
C GLY A 214 10.01 0.12 -7.42
N ARG A 215 10.81 0.48 -6.41
CA ARG A 215 12.26 0.20 -6.35
C ARG A 215 12.62 -0.96 -5.41
N LEU A 216 11.75 -1.97 -5.31
CA LEU A 216 12.01 -3.13 -4.48
C LEU A 216 13.13 -3.98 -5.09
N ARG A 217 14.08 -4.35 -4.24
CA ARG A 217 15.19 -5.24 -4.60
C ARG A 217 15.03 -6.52 -3.80
N LEU A 218 15.14 -7.69 -4.44
CA LEU A 218 15.03 -8.99 -3.74
C LEU A 218 15.99 -9.09 -2.55
N GLU A 219 17.18 -8.50 -2.67
CA GLU A 219 18.21 -8.40 -1.62
C GLU A 219 17.70 -7.73 -0.33
N THR A 220 16.71 -6.85 -0.45
CA THR A 220 16.16 -6.08 0.67
C THR A 220 14.91 -6.71 1.28
N LEU A 221 14.37 -7.78 0.69
CA LEU A 221 13.17 -8.47 1.18
C LEU A 221 13.46 -9.48 2.30
N GLY A 222 14.75 -9.66 2.61
CA GLY A 222 15.16 -10.56 3.68
C GLY A 222 15.34 -12.00 3.24
N MET A 223 15.56 -12.27 1.95
CA MET A 223 15.93 -13.62 1.48
C MET A 223 17.32 -13.99 1.99
N ALA A 224 17.50 -15.25 2.40
CA ALA A 224 18.84 -15.78 2.66
C ALA A 224 19.66 -15.81 1.34
N PRO A 225 20.99 -15.64 1.39
CA PRO A 225 21.82 -15.54 0.18
C PRO A 225 21.70 -16.73 -0.77
N ASP A 226 21.55 -17.94 -0.24
CA ASP A 226 21.34 -19.18 -0.98
C ASP A 226 19.96 -19.21 -1.64
N VAL A 227 18.91 -18.84 -0.92
CA VAL A 227 17.53 -18.71 -1.45
C VAL A 227 17.48 -17.68 -2.57
N LEU A 228 18.12 -16.51 -2.36
CA LEU A 228 18.20 -15.46 -3.37
C LEU A 228 18.90 -15.95 -4.65
N THR A 229 20.04 -16.63 -4.50
CA THR A 229 20.81 -17.17 -5.64
C THR A 229 20.00 -18.20 -6.41
N ARG A 230 19.35 -19.13 -5.71
CA ARG A 230 18.50 -20.15 -6.32
C ARG A 230 17.29 -19.51 -7.02
N LEU A 231 16.63 -18.53 -6.41
CA LEU A 231 15.50 -17.82 -7.02
C LEU A 231 15.94 -17.03 -8.27
N ASP A 232 17.09 -16.36 -8.22
CA ASP A 232 17.64 -15.64 -9.38
C ASP A 232 17.89 -16.59 -10.57
N ASN A 233 18.37 -17.80 -10.31
CA ASN A 233 18.54 -18.83 -11.34
C ASN A 233 17.19 -19.31 -11.91
N LEU A 234 16.14 -19.42 -11.08
CA LEU A 234 14.81 -19.85 -11.51
C LEU A 234 14.14 -18.81 -12.41
N ILE A 235 14.21 -17.52 -12.04
CA ILE A 235 13.57 -16.44 -12.82
C ILE A 235 14.31 -16.09 -14.12
N ARG A 236 15.51 -16.66 -14.34
CA ARG A 236 16.28 -16.53 -15.58
C ARG A 236 16.16 -17.75 -16.50
N GLN A 237 15.35 -18.75 -16.12
CA GLN A 237 15.07 -19.87 -17.01
C GLN A 237 14.32 -19.39 -18.25
N PRO A 238 14.58 -19.98 -19.42
CA PRO A 238 13.91 -19.59 -20.66
C PRO A 238 12.40 -19.86 -20.62
N HIS A 239 11.99 -20.92 -19.93
CA HIS A 239 10.59 -21.29 -19.80
C HIS A 239 10.35 -22.13 -18.54
N GLY A 240 9.08 -22.21 -18.13
CA GLY A 240 8.65 -22.95 -16.94
C GLY A 240 7.86 -22.07 -15.98
N ILE A 241 7.35 -22.65 -14.89
CA ILE A 241 6.54 -21.94 -13.90
C ILE A 241 7.32 -21.75 -12.60
N VAL A 242 7.40 -20.52 -12.11
CA VAL A 242 7.85 -20.19 -10.75
C VAL A 242 6.66 -19.64 -9.97
N LEU A 243 6.35 -20.27 -8.85
CA LEU A 243 5.22 -19.89 -8.01
C LEU A 243 5.70 -19.17 -6.75
N VAL A 244 5.00 -18.11 -6.36
CA VAL A 244 5.14 -17.50 -5.03
C VAL A 244 3.86 -17.77 -4.26
N THR A 245 3.97 -18.38 -3.08
CA THR A 245 2.82 -18.80 -2.29
C THR A 245 2.84 -18.26 -0.86
N GLY A 246 1.65 -18.19 -0.27
CA GLY A 246 1.39 -17.70 1.07
C GLY A 246 0.02 -17.03 1.21
N PRO A 247 -0.42 -16.74 2.44
CA PRO A 247 -1.70 -16.11 2.70
C PRO A 247 -1.73 -14.65 2.24
N THR A 248 -2.88 -14.02 2.39
CA THR A 248 -3.01 -12.58 2.15
C THR A 248 -2.06 -11.79 3.04
N GLY A 249 -1.37 -10.81 2.46
CA GLY A 249 -0.42 -9.96 3.19
C GLY A 249 0.94 -10.59 3.48
N SER A 250 1.28 -11.75 2.89
CA SER A 250 2.61 -12.36 3.03
C SER A 250 3.70 -11.71 2.15
N GLY A 251 3.35 -10.73 1.31
CA GLY A 251 4.30 -10.03 0.44
C GLY A 251 4.55 -10.69 -0.92
N LYS A 252 3.65 -11.58 -1.40
CA LYS A 252 3.81 -12.27 -2.70
C LYS A 252 4.02 -11.31 -3.87
N THR A 253 3.13 -10.33 -4.02
CA THR A 253 3.20 -9.33 -5.08
C THR A 253 4.48 -8.51 -5.01
N THR A 254 4.92 -8.16 -3.79
CA THR A 254 6.19 -7.46 -3.53
C THR A 254 7.38 -8.27 -4.05
N SER A 255 7.41 -9.58 -3.78
CA SER A 255 8.48 -10.46 -4.24
C SER A 255 8.44 -10.69 -5.75
N LEU A 256 7.25 -10.85 -6.35
CA LEU A 256 7.10 -10.97 -7.80
C LEU A 256 7.56 -9.70 -8.54
N TYR A 257 7.15 -8.53 -8.08
CA TYR A 257 7.57 -7.26 -8.69
C TYR A 257 9.08 -7.03 -8.54
N ALA A 258 9.65 -7.38 -7.39
CA ALA A 258 11.10 -7.33 -7.20
C ALA A 258 11.85 -8.35 -8.09
N ALA A 259 11.26 -9.51 -8.38
CA ALA A 259 11.81 -10.47 -9.34
C ALA A 259 11.74 -9.94 -10.77
N LEU A 260 10.59 -9.38 -11.19
CA LEU A 260 10.41 -8.74 -12.50
C LEU A 260 11.40 -7.59 -12.71
N ALA A 261 11.66 -6.78 -11.69
CA ALA A 261 12.61 -5.68 -11.74
C ALA A 261 14.08 -6.12 -11.96
N ARG A 262 14.39 -7.43 -11.83
CA ARG A 262 15.72 -7.99 -12.13
C ARG A 262 15.85 -8.50 -13.57
N LEU A 263 14.72 -8.62 -14.27
CA LEU A 263 14.65 -9.06 -15.65
C LEU A 263 14.80 -7.84 -16.56
N ASP A 264 15.45 -8.03 -17.70
CA ASP A 264 15.73 -6.95 -18.61
C ASP A 264 14.55 -6.73 -19.57
N ALA A 265 13.67 -5.82 -19.19
CA ALA A 265 12.52 -5.42 -20.00
C ALA A 265 12.91 -4.69 -21.32
N SER A 266 14.20 -4.38 -21.54
CA SER A 266 14.66 -3.84 -22.82
C SER A 266 14.95 -4.92 -23.87
N THR A 267 15.15 -6.16 -23.43
CA THR A 267 15.48 -7.30 -24.30
C THR A 267 14.44 -8.43 -24.24
N SER A 268 13.58 -8.45 -23.21
CA SER A 268 12.48 -9.40 -23.07
C SER A 268 11.13 -8.69 -23.05
N ASN A 269 10.15 -9.23 -23.77
CA ASN A 269 8.78 -8.76 -23.75
C ASN A 269 8.03 -9.32 -22.53
N ILE A 270 7.79 -8.46 -21.54
CA ILE A 270 7.20 -8.86 -20.25
C ILE A 270 5.77 -8.33 -20.16
N LEU A 271 4.81 -9.25 -20.00
CA LEU A 271 3.39 -8.94 -19.84
C LEU A 271 2.84 -9.47 -18.51
N THR A 272 1.97 -8.71 -17.86
CA THR A 272 1.30 -9.13 -16.62
C THR A 272 -0.21 -9.09 -16.73
N VAL A 273 -0.90 -9.93 -15.96
CA VAL A 273 -2.35 -9.83 -15.71
C VAL A 273 -2.59 -9.80 -14.20
N GLU A 274 -3.28 -8.77 -13.72
CA GLU A 274 -3.37 -8.45 -12.29
C GLU A 274 -4.77 -7.97 -11.87
N ASP A 275 -5.15 -8.21 -10.61
CA ASP A 275 -6.44 -7.82 -10.05
C ASP A 275 -6.29 -7.18 -8.66
N PRO A 276 -6.03 -5.87 -8.56
CA PRO A 276 -5.64 -4.93 -9.64
C PRO A 276 -4.12 -4.74 -9.75
N VAL A 277 -3.67 -3.91 -10.70
CA VAL A 277 -2.27 -3.46 -10.78
C VAL A 277 -1.94 -2.58 -9.57
N GLU A 278 -0.92 -2.95 -8.78
CA GLU A 278 -0.54 -2.27 -7.55
C GLU A 278 0.26 -0.99 -7.80
N TYR A 279 1.25 -1.05 -8.69
CA TYR A 279 2.04 0.09 -9.15
C TYR A 279 2.61 -0.16 -10.54
N ASP A 280 2.93 0.93 -11.23
CA ASP A 280 3.50 0.93 -12.58
C ASP A 280 4.95 0.45 -12.55
N LEU A 281 5.24 -0.57 -13.37
CA LEU A 281 6.57 -1.13 -13.56
C LEU A 281 7.14 -0.65 -14.92
N PRO A 282 8.21 0.16 -14.92
CA PRO A 282 8.79 0.67 -16.15
C PRO A 282 9.23 -0.45 -17.11
N GLY A 283 8.77 -0.38 -18.36
CA GLY A 283 9.11 -1.35 -19.41
C GLY A 283 8.24 -2.62 -19.41
N ILE A 284 7.34 -2.79 -18.44
CA ILE A 284 6.48 -3.97 -18.32
C ILE A 284 5.05 -3.59 -18.69
N SER A 285 4.42 -4.37 -19.57
CA SER A 285 3.04 -4.13 -19.98
C SER A 285 2.07 -4.81 -19.01
N GLN A 286 1.37 -4.02 -18.20
CA GLN A 286 0.50 -4.53 -17.13
C GLN A 286 -1.00 -4.45 -17.51
N ILE A 287 -1.66 -5.60 -17.59
CA ILE A 287 -3.10 -5.70 -17.87
C ILE A 287 -3.86 -5.86 -16.56
N GLN A 288 -4.85 -5.00 -16.34
CA GLN A 288 -5.74 -5.13 -15.18
C GLN A 288 -7.01 -5.90 -15.54
N VAL A 289 -7.39 -6.86 -14.69
CA VAL A 289 -8.70 -7.51 -14.70
C VAL A 289 -9.80 -6.45 -14.54
N ASN A 290 -10.88 -6.60 -15.30
CA ASN A 290 -11.99 -5.65 -15.30
C ASN A 290 -13.33 -6.37 -15.49
N SER A 291 -14.03 -6.59 -14.39
CA SER A 291 -15.34 -7.25 -14.37
C SER A 291 -16.45 -6.48 -15.09
N LYS A 292 -16.31 -5.16 -15.31
CA LYS A 292 -17.35 -4.36 -16.00
C LYS A 292 -17.43 -4.66 -17.51
N ILE A 293 -16.37 -5.26 -18.06
CA ILE A 293 -16.26 -5.61 -19.48
C ILE A 293 -15.87 -7.09 -19.67
N ASP A 294 -16.06 -7.90 -18.62
CA ASP A 294 -15.71 -9.33 -18.59
C ASP A 294 -14.24 -9.64 -18.95
N MET A 295 -13.32 -8.72 -18.65
CA MET A 295 -11.88 -8.95 -18.76
C MET A 295 -11.39 -9.78 -17.58
N THR A 296 -11.45 -11.12 -17.70
CA THR A 296 -11.01 -12.09 -16.67
C THR A 296 -9.52 -12.45 -16.80
N PHE A 297 -8.96 -13.12 -15.77
CA PHE A 297 -7.59 -13.66 -15.82
C PHE A 297 -7.37 -14.56 -17.05
N ALA A 298 -8.24 -15.55 -17.26
CA ALA A 298 -8.14 -16.48 -18.39
C ALA A 298 -8.24 -15.77 -19.75
N LEU A 299 -9.13 -14.78 -19.90
CA LEU A 299 -9.28 -14.02 -21.15
C LEU A 299 -8.03 -13.18 -21.43
N ALA A 300 -7.56 -12.43 -20.45
CA ALA A 300 -6.35 -11.61 -20.57
C ALA A 300 -5.12 -12.48 -20.86
N LEU A 301 -4.97 -13.62 -20.18
CA LEU A 301 -3.84 -14.53 -20.39
C LEU A 301 -3.83 -15.13 -21.81
N ARG A 302 -5.00 -15.50 -22.36
CA ARG A 302 -5.10 -15.90 -23.77
C ARG A 302 -4.71 -14.79 -24.73
N ALA A 303 -5.04 -13.54 -24.40
CA ALA A 303 -4.64 -12.38 -25.21
C ALA A 303 -3.13 -12.16 -25.15
N ILE A 304 -2.53 -12.24 -23.96
CA ILE A 304 -1.07 -12.14 -23.74
C ILE A 304 -0.31 -13.14 -24.61
N LEU A 305 -0.76 -14.39 -24.73
CA LEU A 305 -0.09 -15.40 -25.58
C LEU A 305 -0.06 -15.06 -27.08
N ARG A 306 -0.83 -14.07 -27.53
CA ARG A 306 -0.80 -13.54 -28.91
C ARG A 306 -0.04 -12.22 -29.02
N GLN A 307 0.67 -11.83 -27.97
CA GLN A 307 1.47 -10.60 -27.91
C GLN A 307 2.98 -10.87 -27.97
N ASP A 308 3.39 -12.10 -28.36
CA ASP A 308 4.79 -12.52 -28.43
C ASP A 308 5.55 -12.30 -27.10
N PRO A 309 5.02 -12.74 -25.93
CA PRO A 309 5.69 -12.57 -24.65
C PRO A 309 6.90 -13.49 -24.54
N ASP A 310 7.92 -13.06 -23.81
CA ASP A 310 8.96 -13.96 -23.28
C ASP A 310 8.60 -14.40 -21.85
N ILE A 311 8.10 -13.45 -21.05
CA ILE A 311 7.81 -13.62 -19.64
C ILE A 311 6.38 -13.16 -19.37
N ILE A 312 5.64 -14.00 -18.63
CA ILE A 312 4.26 -13.75 -18.26
C ILE A 312 4.15 -13.76 -16.73
N MET A 313 3.59 -12.70 -16.14
CA MET A 313 3.22 -12.69 -14.72
C MET A 313 1.70 -12.76 -14.54
N ILE A 314 1.25 -13.74 -13.75
CA ILE A 314 -0.15 -13.93 -13.41
C ILE A 314 -0.32 -13.56 -11.94
N GLY A 315 -1.12 -12.53 -11.65
CA GLY A 315 -1.33 -12.02 -10.30
C GLY A 315 -1.69 -13.13 -9.31
N GLU A 316 -2.55 -14.06 -9.72
CA GLU A 316 -2.83 -15.30 -8.99
C GLU A 316 -3.54 -16.35 -9.86
N ILE A 317 -3.37 -17.62 -9.53
CA ILE A 317 -4.10 -18.74 -10.15
C ILE A 317 -5.23 -19.17 -9.19
N ARG A 318 -6.48 -18.83 -9.53
CA ARG A 318 -7.66 -19.16 -8.70
C ARG A 318 -8.43 -20.39 -9.17
N ASP A 319 -8.37 -20.69 -10.46
CA ASP A 319 -9.20 -21.68 -11.14
C ASP A 319 -8.40 -22.56 -12.11
N LEU A 320 -9.01 -23.67 -12.51
CA LEU A 320 -8.42 -24.65 -13.43
C LEU A 320 -8.12 -24.04 -14.81
N GLU A 321 -9.01 -23.17 -15.31
CA GLU A 321 -8.85 -22.58 -16.64
C GLU A 321 -7.56 -21.75 -16.72
N THR A 322 -7.34 -20.87 -15.75
CA THR A 322 -6.12 -20.06 -15.63
C THR A 322 -4.89 -20.95 -15.42
N ALA A 323 -5.00 -22.00 -14.59
CA ALA A 323 -3.91 -22.95 -14.35
C ALA A 323 -3.51 -23.71 -15.63
N GLN A 324 -4.48 -24.17 -16.41
CA GLN A 324 -4.24 -24.87 -17.67
C GLN A 324 -3.52 -23.97 -18.68
N ILE A 325 -3.96 -22.71 -18.82
CA ILE A 325 -3.31 -21.77 -19.74
C ILE A 325 -1.88 -21.46 -19.28
N ALA A 326 -1.64 -21.29 -17.98
CA ALA A 326 -0.30 -21.08 -17.42
C ALA A 326 0.66 -22.26 -17.71
N VAL A 327 0.16 -23.49 -17.52
CA VAL A 327 0.89 -24.72 -17.86
C VAL A 327 1.19 -24.80 -19.34
N GLN A 328 0.21 -24.56 -20.21
CA GLN A 328 0.44 -24.58 -21.66
C GLN A 328 1.47 -23.51 -22.08
N ALA A 329 1.34 -22.27 -21.57
CA ALA A 329 2.30 -21.20 -21.83
C ALA A 329 3.74 -21.64 -21.48
N SER A 330 3.92 -22.27 -20.32
CA SER A 330 5.23 -22.72 -19.87
C SER A 330 5.83 -23.83 -20.72
N LEU A 331 4.99 -24.72 -21.29
CA LEU A 331 5.42 -25.80 -22.17
C LEU A 331 5.71 -25.31 -23.59
N THR A 332 5.13 -24.18 -23.99
CA THR A 332 5.38 -23.54 -25.30
C THR A 332 6.48 -22.46 -25.23
N GLY A 333 7.38 -22.53 -24.26
CA GLY A 333 8.58 -21.71 -24.24
C GLY A 333 8.49 -20.38 -23.48
N HIS A 334 7.48 -20.18 -22.64
CA HIS A 334 7.36 -18.95 -21.84
C HIS A 334 7.79 -19.17 -20.39
N LEU A 335 8.44 -18.17 -19.78
CA LEU A 335 8.60 -18.13 -18.33
C LEU A 335 7.33 -17.57 -17.70
N VAL A 336 6.72 -18.32 -16.79
CA VAL A 336 5.49 -17.93 -16.09
C VAL A 336 5.79 -17.71 -14.61
N LEU A 337 5.54 -16.50 -14.13
CA LEU A 337 5.58 -16.16 -12.71
C LEU A 337 4.15 -16.04 -12.20
N ALA A 338 3.78 -16.73 -11.13
CA ALA A 338 2.42 -16.63 -10.62
C ALA A 338 2.33 -16.74 -9.10
N THR A 339 1.18 -16.37 -8.53
CA THR A 339 0.90 -16.62 -7.11
C THR A 339 -0.16 -17.69 -6.85
N LEU A 340 -0.01 -18.35 -5.71
CA LEU A 340 -1.02 -19.23 -5.12
C LEU A 340 -1.24 -18.88 -3.65
N HIS A 341 -2.32 -19.42 -3.10
CA HIS A 341 -2.66 -19.34 -1.68
C HIS A 341 -2.55 -20.73 -1.03
N THR A 342 -1.33 -21.14 -0.72
CA THR A 342 -1.03 -22.32 0.11
C THR A 342 -0.21 -21.92 1.33
N ASN A 343 -0.18 -22.79 2.35
CA ASN A 343 0.53 -22.48 3.57
C ASN A 343 2.05 -22.69 3.44
N ASP A 344 2.46 -23.72 2.73
CA ASP A 344 3.85 -24.09 2.46
C ASP A 344 4.09 -24.27 0.94
N SER A 345 5.36 -24.50 0.59
CA SER A 345 5.81 -24.57 -0.81
C SER A 345 5.38 -25.86 -1.51
N VAL A 346 5.40 -27.00 -0.83
CA VAL A 346 5.10 -28.31 -1.42
C VAL A 346 3.60 -28.47 -1.64
N SER A 347 2.76 -27.93 -0.75
CA SER A 347 1.29 -27.92 -0.88
C SER A 347 0.77 -27.21 -2.14
N ALA A 348 1.60 -26.36 -2.77
CA ALA A 348 1.26 -25.74 -4.05
C ALA A 348 1.05 -26.77 -5.17
N ILE A 349 1.78 -27.90 -5.14
CA ILE A 349 1.60 -29.00 -6.10
C ILE A 349 0.22 -29.62 -5.92
N ASN A 350 -0.12 -30.04 -4.69
CA ASN A 350 -1.42 -30.61 -4.38
C ASN A 350 -2.55 -29.64 -4.75
N ARG A 351 -2.36 -28.34 -4.49
CA ARG A 351 -3.36 -27.33 -4.86
C ARG A 351 -3.63 -27.29 -6.37
N LEU A 352 -2.61 -27.43 -7.21
CA LEU A 352 -2.76 -27.49 -8.67
C LEU A 352 -3.39 -28.81 -9.12
N VAL A 353 -3.02 -29.93 -8.50
CA VAL A 353 -3.64 -31.24 -8.76
C VAL A 353 -5.13 -31.23 -8.37
N ASP A 354 -5.47 -30.67 -7.21
CA ASP A 354 -6.84 -30.53 -6.72
C ASP A 354 -7.70 -29.62 -7.62
N MET A 355 -7.09 -28.62 -8.27
CA MET A 355 -7.78 -27.82 -9.29
C MET A 355 -8.08 -28.65 -10.55
N GLY A 356 -7.36 -29.75 -10.80
CA GLY A 356 -7.50 -30.60 -11.97
C GLY A 356 -6.34 -30.52 -12.96
N VAL A 357 -5.17 -30.00 -12.55
CA VAL A 357 -3.96 -30.05 -13.39
C VAL A 357 -3.33 -31.43 -13.27
N GLU A 358 -3.11 -32.07 -14.42
CA GLU A 358 -2.50 -33.41 -14.48
C GLU A 358 -1.05 -33.41 -13.93
N PRO A 359 -0.68 -34.36 -13.04
CA PRO A 359 0.64 -34.38 -12.41
C PRO A 359 1.82 -34.40 -13.41
N PHE A 360 1.68 -35.11 -14.53
CA PHE A 360 2.75 -35.19 -15.53
C PHE A 360 3.04 -33.82 -16.18
N LEU A 361 2.02 -32.97 -16.33
CA LEU A 361 2.20 -31.60 -16.83
C LEU A 361 2.99 -30.78 -15.81
N LEU A 362 2.63 -30.86 -14.52
CA LEU A 362 3.35 -30.17 -13.44
C LEU A 362 4.81 -30.60 -13.35
N ALA A 363 5.09 -31.90 -13.46
CA ALA A 363 6.46 -32.44 -13.46
C ALA A 363 7.31 -31.89 -14.62
N SER A 364 6.69 -31.51 -15.73
CA SER A 364 7.38 -30.93 -16.88
C SER A 364 7.48 -29.41 -16.81
N SER A 365 6.46 -28.72 -16.30
CA SER A 365 6.36 -27.26 -16.31
C SER A 365 6.92 -26.55 -15.07
N LEU A 366 6.79 -27.12 -13.88
CA LEU A 366 7.10 -26.41 -12.63
C LEU A 366 8.61 -26.38 -12.37
N LEU A 367 9.17 -25.20 -12.12
CA LEU A 367 10.59 -25.00 -11.82
C LEU A 367 10.84 -24.88 -10.32
N GLY A 368 9.95 -24.19 -9.61
CA GLY A 368 10.07 -24.02 -8.17
C GLY A 368 8.90 -23.25 -7.54
N VAL A 369 8.79 -23.39 -6.22
CA VAL A 369 7.78 -22.72 -5.40
C VAL A 369 8.46 -22.01 -4.23
N LEU A 370 8.31 -20.69 -4.17
CA LEU A 370 8.72 -19.85 -3.05
C LEU A 370 7.54 -19.65 -2.11
N ALA A 371 7.53 -20.31 -0.95
CA ALA A 371 6.62 -19.98 0.13
C ALA A 371 7.18 -18.84 0.98
N GLN A 372 6.32 -17.90 1.36
CA GLN A 372 6.73 -16.70 2.10
C GLN A 372 5.76 -16.33 3.22
N ARG A 373 6.31 -15.75 4.29
CA ARG A 373 5.59 -14.99 5.33
C ARG A 373 6.35 -13.71 5.68
N LEU A 374 5.65 -12.76 6.29
CA LEU A 374 6.28 -11.56 6.87
C LEU A 374 6.29 -11.65 8.40
N VAL A 375 7.45 -11.43 8.98
CA VAL A 375 7.64 -11.31 10.43
C VAL A 375 7.93 -9.86 10.78
N ARG A 376 7.40 -9.39 11.90
CA ARG A 376 7.70 -8.05 12.41
C ARG A 376 9.12 -8.02 12.97
N ARG A 377 9.82 -6.91 12.73
CA ARG A 377 11.16 -6.68 13.29
C ARG A 377 11.02 -6.04 14.66
N LEU A 378 11.79 -6.51 15.63
CA LEU A 378 11.88 -5.89 16.95
C LEU A 378 12.33 -4.44 16.82
N CYS A 379 11.72 -3.56 17.62
CA CYS A 379 12.12 -2.16 17.64
C CYS A 379 13.57 -2.04 18.14
N PRO A 380 14.50 -1.46 17.35
CA PRO A 380 15.90 -1.40 17.73
C PRO A 380 16.16 -0.52 18.96
N GLN A 381 15.22 0.37 19.31
CA GLN A 381 15.34 1.25 20.47
C GLN A 381 14.91 0.63 21.79
N CYS A 382 14.01 -0.34 21.78
CA CYS A 382 13.43 -0.87 23.02
C CYS A 382 13.51 -2.41 23.13
N ARG A 383 14.09 -3.12 22.15
CA ARG A 383 14.29 -4.56 22.30
C ARG A 383 15.14 -4.85 23.55
N GLN A 384 14.76 -5.86 24.31
CA GLN A 384 15.49 -6.28 25.51
C GLN A 384 15.87 -7.76 25.41
N PRO A 385 16.96 -8.19 26.07
CA PRO A 385 17.24 -9.60 26.25
C PRO A 385 16.06 -10.32 26.90
N ASP A 386 15.75 -11.52 26.41
CA ASP A 386 14.71 -12.36 26.97
C ASP A 386 15.25 -13.09 28.23
N PRO A 387 14.67 -12.87 29.43
CA PRO A 387 15.11 -13.56 30.64
C PRO A 387 14.78 -15.06 30.64
N THR A 388 13.85 -15.51 29.80
CA THR A 388 13.40 -16.90 29.70
C THR A 388 14.11 -17.67 28.58
N ALA A 389 14.71 -16.97 27.62
CA ALA A 389 15.40 -17.56 26.48
C ALA A 389 16.76 -16.88 26.26
N SER A 390 17.82 -17.48 26.83
CA SER A 390 19.19 -16.96 26.72
C SER A 390 19.60 -16.73 25.25
N GLY A 391 20.09 -15.53 24.94
CA GLY A 391 20.49 -15.14 23.59
C GLY A 391 19.33 -14.69 22.68
N CYS A 392 18.09 -14.73 23.16
CA CYS A 392 16.93 -14.20 22.43
C CYS A 392 16.58 -12.77 22.88
N TRP A 393 15.80 -12.10 22.05
CA TRP A 393 15.29 -10.76 22.30
C TRP A 393 13.77 -10.77 22.34
N ARG A 394 13.19 -9.93 23.19
CA ARG A 394 11.74 -9.77 23.35
C ARG A 394 11.29 -8.31 23.13
N PRO A 395 10.04 -8.08 22.71
CA PRO A 395 9.49 -6.73 22.59
C PRO A 395 9.27 -6.09 23.97
N GLN A 396 9.57 -4.80 24.10
CA GLN A 396 9.24 -4.00 25.30
C GLN A 396 8.14 -2.97 25.03
N GLY A 397 8.21 -2.29 23.88
CA GLY A 397 7.39 -1.12 23.59
C GLY A 397 8.07 0.19 24.03
N CYS A 398 8.03 1.20 23.17
CA CYS A 398 8.42 2.58 23.44
C CYS A 398 7.62 3.52 22.54
N GLU A 399 7.78 4.83 22.73
CA GLU A 399 7.09 5.85 21.94
C GLU A 399 7.33 5.71 20.43
N ARG A 400 8.57 5.41 20.01
CA ARG A 400 8.92 5.25 18.58
C ARG A 400 8.20 4.09 17.89
N CYS A 401 7.89 3.02 18.61
CA CYS A 401 7.12 1.89 18.08
C CYS A 401 5.66 1.93 18.52
N SER A 402 5.21 3.06 19.08
CA SER A 402 3.88 3.27 19.64
C SER A 402 3.47 2.14 20.60
N GLY A 403 4.40 1.72 21.47
CA GLY A 403 4.18 0.67 22.47
C GLY A 403 4.14 -0.77 21.95
N THR A 404 4.24 -1.01 20.64
CA THR A 404 4.11 -2.38 20.09
C THR A 404 5.34 -3.26 20.34
N GLY A 405 6.52 -2.64 20.46
CA GLY A 405 7.81 -3.33 20.51
C GLY A 405 8.36 -3.76 19.15
N TYR A 406 7.69 -3.41 18.05
CA TYR A 406 8.08 -3.78 16.69
C TYR A 406 8.13 -2.56 15.75
N SER A 407 8.95 -2.61 14.70
CA SER A 407 9.04 -1.56 13.69
C SER A 407 9.46 -2.12 12.32
N GLY A 408 8.51 -2.16 11.40
CA GLY A 408 8.68 -2.71 10.06
C GLY A 408 8.68 -4.25 10.04
N ARG A 409 8.86 -4.79 8.84
CA ARG A 409 8.76 -6.23 8.56
C ARG A 409 9.94 -6.73 7.73
N THR A 410 10.18 -8.03 7.78
CA THR A 410 11.10 -8.76 6.91
C THR A 410 10.50 -10.09 6.48
N GLY A 411 10.93 -10.63 5.35
CA GLY A 411 10.46 -11.92 4.85
C GLY A 411 11.15 -13.10 5.52
N ILE A 412 10.39 -14.18 5.71
CA ILE A 412 10.92 -15.54 5.86
C ILE A 412 10.47 -16.37 4.68
N HIS A 413 11.37 -17.23 4.19
CA HIS A 413 11.23 -17.86 2.89
C HIS A 413 11.54 -19.36 2.97
N GLU A 414 10.83 -20.13 2.17
CA GLU A 414 11.09 -21.53 1.89
C GLU A 414 11.03 -21.72 0.39
N LEU A 415 12.13 -22.15 -0.21
CA LEU A 415 12.22 -22.32 -1.65
C LEU A 415 12.34 -23.80 -2.00
N PHE A 416 11.28 -24.33 -2.59
CA PHE A 416 11.23 -25.67 -3.13
C PHE A 416 11.60 -25.67 -4.61
N CYS A 417 12.79 -26.16 -4.95
CA CYS A 417 13.22 -26.32 -6.33
C CYS A 417 12.80 -27.70 -6.87
N ILE A 418 12.35 -27.76 -8.12
CA ILE A 418 11.89 -28.99 -8.77
C ILE A 418 13.05 -29.61 -9.57
N ASP A 419 13.80 -30.50 -8.94
CA ASP A 419 14.86 -31.31 -9.55
C ASP A 419 14.33 -32.63 -10.14
N ASP A 420 15.21 -33.45 -10.73
CA ASP A 420 14.82 -34.69 -11.40
C ASP A 420 14.16 -35.72 -10.47
N GLU A 421 14.57 -35.79 -9.21
CA GLU A 421 13.95 -36.68 -8.21
C GLU A 421 12.53 -36.22 -7.92
N VAL A 422 12.35 -34.93 -7.64
CA VAL A 422 11.04 -34.34 -7.39
C VAL A 422 10.14 -34.46 -8.61
N ARG A 423 10.64 -34.23 -9.83
CA ARG A 423 9.87 -34.42 -11.07
C ARG A 423 9.33 -35.84 -11.18
N SER A 424 10.17 -36.84 -10.89
CA SER A 424 9.78 -38.25 -10.90
C SER A 424 8.69 -38.54 -9.87
N LEU A 425 8.81 -38.00 -8.66
CA LEU A 425 7.81 -38.15 -7.59
C LEU A 425 6.46 -37.50 -7.97
N ILE A 426 6.48 -36.29 -8.54
CA ILE A 426 5.26 -35.62 -9.03
C ILE A 426 4.60 -36.47 -10.11
N HIS A 427 5.37 -36.96 -11.09
CA HIS A 427 4.85 -37.80 -12.17
C HIS A 427 4.20 -39.09 -11.65
N GLN A 428 4.73 -39.68 -10.58
CA GLN A 428 4.19 -40.89 -9.96
C GLN A 428 2.98 -40.63 -9.05
N GLY A 429 2.62 -39.37 -8.81
CA GLY A 429 1.58 -39.02 -7.84
C GLY A 429 1.99 -39.38 -6.41
N ALA A 430 3.27 -39.25 -6.08
CA ALA A 430 3.79 -39.54 -4.75
C ALA A 430 3.11 -38.66 -3.69
N ASP A 431 3.04 -39.17 -2.46
CA ASP A 431 2.45 -38.42 -1.37
C ASP A 431 3.33 -37.24 -0.92
N MET A 432 2.72 -36.39 -0.09
CA MET A 432 3.34 -35.20 0.45
C MET A 432 4.61 -35.50 1.26
N GLN A 433 4.64 -36.63 1.96
CA GLN A 433 5.75 -37.00 2.82
C GLN A 433 6.99 -37.34 1.98
N ALA A 434 6.81 -38.05 0.87
CA ALA A 434 7.87 -38.33 -0.09
C ALA A 434 8.42 -37.04 -0.72
N LEU A 435 7.54 -36.14 -1.17
CA LEU A 435 7.94 -34.86 -1.76
C LEU A 435 8.69 -33.97 -0.76
N MET A 436 8.22 -33.85 0.48
CA MET A 436 8.92 -33.12 1.54
C MET A 436 10.28 -33.76 1.89
N GLY A 437 10.36 -35.09 1.87
CA GLY A 437 11.60 -35.82 2.07
C GLY A 437 12.64 -35.48 1.00
N ALA A 438 12.27 -35.58 -0.27
CA ALA A 438 13.13 -35.22 -1.40
C ALA A 438 13.55 -33.75 -1.34
N ALA A 439 12.61 -32.83 -1.07
CA ALA A 439 12.89 -31.41 -0.93
C ALA A 439 13.95 -31.12 0.15
N ARG A 440 13.83 -31.75 1.32
CA ARG A 440 14.79 -31.60 2.42
C ARG A 440 16.16 -32.20 2.07
N ASN A 441 16.18 -33.35 1.40
CA ASN A 441 17.42 -33.98 0.94
C ASN A 441 18.15 -33.11 -0.10
N ALA A 442 17.41 -32.40 -0.95
CA ALA A 442 17.93 -31.38 -1.88
C ALA A 442 18.34 -30.06 -1.19
N GLY A 443 18.26 -29.99 0.14
CA GLY A 443 18.67 -28.83 0.92
C GLY A 443 17.65 -27.69 0.92
N MET A 444 16.36 -28.00 0.86
CA MET A 444 15.30 -27.03 1.18
C MET A 444 15.32 -26.72 2.67
N VAL A 445 15.36 -25.43 3.00
CA VAL A 445 15.21 -24.91 4.37
C VAL A 445 13.76 -24.48 4.56
N SER A 446 13.12 -24.95 5.64
CA SER A 446 11.74 -24.56 5.93
C SER A 446 11.63 -23.10 6.37
N MET A 447 10.43 -22.51 6.23
CA MET A 447 10.22 -21.11 6.67
C MET A 447 10.54 -20.92 8.17
N ARG A 448 10.27 -21.95 8.99
CA ARG A 448 10.58 -21.90 10.42
C ARG A 448 12.09 -21.89 10.67
N GLU A 449 12.86 -22.69 9.94
CA GLU A 449 14.32 -22.73 10.03
C GLU A 449 14.96 -21.45 9.50
N ASP A 450 14.48 -20.90 8.39
CA ASP A 450 14.89 -19.58 7.89
C ASP A 450 14.61 -18.50 8.95
N GLY A 451 13.42 -18.52 9.54
CA GLY A 451 13.04 -17.61 10.63
C GLY A 451 13.97 -17.65 11.85
N GLN A 452 14.59 -18.79 12.17
CA GLN A 452 15.52 -18.90 13.30
C GLN A 452 16.77 -18.04 13.13
N ARG A 453 17.20 -17.71 11.90
CA ARG A 453 18.36 -16.83 11.73
C ARG A 453 18.06 -15.40 12.18
N TRP A 454 16.82 -14.93 11.98
CA TRP A 454 16.35 -13.63 12.46
C TRP A 454 16.15 -13.57 13.98
N VAL A 455 15.88 -14.72 14.61
CA VAL A 455 15.87 -14.81 16.07
C VAL A 455 17.29 -14.71 16.61
N ARG A 456 18.23 -15.46 16.01
CA ARG A 456 19.65 -15.47 16.41
C ARG A 456 20.34 -14.12 16.30
N ASP A 457 20.00 -13.31 15.29
CA ASP A 457 20.57 -11.96 15.15
C ASP A 457 19.79 -10.87 15.93
N GLY A 458 18.70 -11.25 16.60
CA GLY A 458 17.84 -10.36 17.37
C GLY A 458 16.96 -9.43 16.53
N THR A 459 16.78 -9.71 15.25
CA THR A 459 15.87 -8.97 14.36
C THR A 459 14.41 -9.23 14.70
N THR A 460 14.04 -10.43 15.12
CA THR A 460 12.67 -10.76 15.53
C THR A 460 12.65 -11.61 16.79
N ALA A 461 11.46 -11.80 17.36
CA ALA A 461 11.24 -12.59 18.57
C ALA A 461 10.76 -14.01 18.21
N PRO A 462 11.07 -15.04 19.02
CA PRO A 462 10.63 -16.42 18.77
C PRO A 462 9.11 -16.56 18.57
N GLU A 463 8.32 -15.79 19.32
CA GLU A 463 6.85 -15.80 19.26
C GLU A 463 6.34 -15.39 17.87
N GLU A 464 7.08 -14.51 17.19
CA GLU A 464 6.71 -14.02 15.87
C GLU A 464 6.89 -15.10 14.80
N ILE A 465 7.94 -15.93 14.92
CA ILE A 465 8.15 -17.09 14.04
C ILE A 465 7.03 -18.11 14.25
N ILE A 466 6.70 -18.41 15.51
CA ILE A 466 5.63 -19.35 15.85
C ILE A 466 4.28 -18.84 15.31
N ARG A 467 4.00 -17.55 15.45
CA ARG A 467 2.75 -16.92 14.99
C ARG A 467 2.50 -17.12 13.50
N VAL A 468 3.54 -16.98 12.66
CA VAL A 468 3.38 -17.03 11.20
C VAL A 468 3.61 -18.42 10.60
N THR A 469 4.25 -19.33 11.34
CA THR A 469 4.55 -20.71 10.92
C THR A 469 3.70 -21.76 11.64
N ARG A 470 2.59 -21.37 12.29
CA ARG A 470 1.73 -22.32 13.01
C ARG A 470 1.07 -23.34 12.09
N ASP A 471 0.70 -22.90 10.89
CA ASP A 471 -0.04 -23.68 9.89
C ASP A 471 0.83 -24.04 8.67
N ALA A 472 2.15 -23.78 8.75
CA ALA A 472 3.10 -23.93 7.65
C ALA A 472 4.16 -24.99 7.95
#